data_AF-A0A075B5W5-F1
#
_entry.id   AF-A0A075B5W5-F1
#
_cell.length_a   1.000
_cell.length_b   1.000
_cell.length_c   1.000
_cell.angle_alpha   90.00
_cell.angle_beta   90.00
_cell.angle_gamma   90.00
#
_symmetry.space_group_name_H-M   'P 1'
#
loop_
_entity.id
_entity.type
_entity.pdbx_description
1 polymer ?
#
loop_
_entity_poly.entity_id
_entity_poly.type
_entity_poly.pdbx_seq_one_letter_code
_entity_poly.pdbx_strand_id
1 'polypeptide(L)'
;MEWSRVFIFLLSVTAGVHSQVQLQQSGAELVRPGTSVKVSCKASGYAFTNYLIEWVKQRPGQGLEWIGVINPGSGGTNYNEKFKGKATLTADKSSSTAYMQLSSLTSEDSAVYFCAR
;
A
#
# COMPACT_ATOMS: atom_id res chain seq x y z
N MET A 1 -46.04 -28.29 37.98
CA MET A 1 -44.70 -28.88 38.19
C MET A 1 -44.59 -30.06 37.25
N GLU A 2 -43.80 -30.14 36.19
CA GLU A 2 -42.69 -29.36 35.66
C GLU A 2 -42.65 -29.70 34.14
N TRP A 3 -42.82 -28.72 33.27
CA TRP A 3 -41.81 -28.21 32.32
C TRP A 3 -41.82 -28.86 30.92
N SER A 4 -42.59 -28.22 30.03
CA SER A 4 -42.46 -28.33 28.57
C SER A 4 -41.06 -27.92 28.13
N ARG A 5 -40.30 -28.85 27.54
CA ARG A 5 -39.00 -28.56 26.92
C ARG A 5 -39.22 -28.08 25.48
N VAL A 6 -39.20 -26.77 25.28
CA VAL A 6 -39.13 -26.17 23.94
C VAL A 6 -37.68 -26.24 23.47
N PHE A 7 -37.43 -26.98 22.38
CA PHE A 7 -36.14 -27.01 21.71
C PHE A 7 -36.10 -25.90 20.65
N ILE A 8 -35.29 -24.87 20.88
CA ILE A 8 -35.01 -23.81 19.90
C ILE A 8 -33.80 -24.25 19.08
N PHE A 9 -33.99 -24.49 17.78
CA PHE A 9 -32.90 -24.69 16.83
C PHE A 9 -32.44 -23.34 16.29
N LEU A 10 -31.21 -22.93 16.62
CA LEU A 10 -30.52 -21.80 16.00
C LEU A 10 -29.76 -22.27 14.77
N LEU A 11 -30.20 -21.85 13.58
CA LEU A 11 -29.44 -22.00 12.35
C LEU A 11 -28.37 -20.92 12.29
N SER A 12 -27.12 -21.27 12.61
CA SER A 12 -25.97 -20.39 12.39
C SER A 12 -25.49 -20.51 10.94
N VAL A 13 -25.71 -19.47 10.14
CA VAL A 13 -25.06 -19.32 8.83
C VAL A 13 -23.62 -18.86 9.08
N THR A 14 -22.66 -19.76 8.93
CA THR A 14 -21.24 -19.39 8.94
C THR A 14 -20.88 -18.80 7.58
N ALA A 15 -20.97 -17.48 7.44
CA ALA A 15 -20.30 -16.80 6.34
C ALA A 15 -18.79 -16.93 6.57
N GLY A 16 -18.09 -17.65 5.68
CA GLY A 16 -16.63 -17.72 5.70
C GLY A 16 -16.05 -16.31 5.57
N VAL A 17 -15.23 -15.89 6.55
CA VAL A 17 -14.59 -14.57 6.53
C VAL A 17 -13.38 -14.64 5.61
N HIS A 18 -13.56 -14.34 4.32
CA HIS A 18 -12.45 -14.05 3.43
C HIS A 18 -11.96 -12.62 3.71
N SER A 19 -10.68 -12.47 4.06
CA SER A 19 -10.07 -11.14 4.20
C SER A 19 -9.84 -10.53 2.82
N GLN A 20 -10.47 -9.39 2.55
CA GLN A 20 -10.24 -8.64 1.32
C GLN A 20 -8.85 -7.98 1.38
N VAL A 21 -8.01 -8.25 0.38
CA VAL A 21 -6.73 -7.56 0.20
C VAL A 21 -7.01 -6.11 -0.21
N GLN A 22 -6.45 -5.16 0.54
CA GLN A 22 -6.55 -3.74 0.24
C GLN A 22 -5.21 -3.02 0.43
N LEU A 23 -4.97 -2.02 -0.42
CA LEU A 23 -3.87 -1.07 -0.32
C LEU A 23 -4.47 0.34 -0.33
N GLN A 24 -4.35 1.05 0.80
CA GLN A 24 -4.87 2.40 0.95
C GLN A 24 -3.74 3.42 0.91
N GLN A 25 -3.74 4.28 -0.11
CA GLN A 25 -2.74 5.33 -0.25
C GLN A 25 -3.15 6.63 0.48
N SER A 26 -2.15 7.45 0.84
CA SER A 26 -2.39 8.83 1.24
C SER A 26 -3.03 9.64 0.11
N GLY A 27 -3.68 10.75 0.47
CA GLY A 27 -4.35 11.63 -0.48
C GLY A 27 -3.40 12.36 -1.43
N ALA A 28 -3.99 13.12 -2.34
CA ALA A 28 -3.24 13.96 -3.27
C ALA A 28 -2.51 15.09 -2.51
N GLU A 29 -1.29 15.40 -2.95
CA GLU A 29 -0.47 16.47 -2.39
C GLU A 29 -0.10 17.49 -3.47
N LEU A 30 -0.30 18.78 -3.16
CA LEU A 30 0.19 19.89 -3.97
C LEU A 30 1.46 20.43 -3.32
N VAL A 31 2.58 20.34 -4.03
CA VAL A 31 3.91 20.64 -3.51
C VAL A 31 4.65 21.60 -4.42
N ARG A 32 5.60 22.37 -3.86
CA ARG A 32 6.42 23.31 -4.64
C ARG A 32 7.61 22.59 -5.27
N PRO A 33 8.09 23.01 -6.45
CA PRO A 33 9.35 22.50 -7.00
C PRO A 33 10.51 22.62 -6.01
N GLY A 34 11.42 21.65 -6.01
CA GLY A 34 12.55 21.54 -5.09
C GLY A 34 12.22 20.94 -3.72
N THR A 35 10.93 20.77 -3.38
CA THR A 35 10.52 20.15 -2.11
C THR A 35 10.44 18.63 -2.20
N SER A 36 10.14 17.98 -1.08
CA SER A 36 9.96 16.53 -0.97
C SER A 36 8.52 16.20 -0.57
N VAL A 37 8.04 15.02 -0.98
CA VAL A 37 6.72 14.48 -0.61
C VAL A 37 6.88 13.06 -0.06
N LYS A 38 6.03 12.65 0.89
CA LYS A 38 6.04 11.30 1.45
C LYS A 38 4.67 10.64 1.30
N VAL A 39 4.57 9.71 0.36
CA VAL A 39 3.35 8.94 0.09
C VAL A 39 3.32 7.70 0.97
N SER A 40 2.20 7.44 1.63
CA SER A 40 1.98 6.20 2.40
C SER A 40 1.10 5.21 1.63
N CYS A 41 1.32 3.92 1.83
CA CYS A 41 0.51 2.83 1.32
C CYS A 41 0.27 1.80 2.44
N LYS A 42 -0.91 1.82 3.04
CA LYS A 42 -1.30 0.93 4.13
C LYS A 42 -1.94 -0.34 3.60
N ALA A 43 -1.41 -1.48 4.00
CA ALA A 43 -1.88 -2.80 3.62
C ALA A 43 -2.84 -3.40 4.66
N SER A 44 -3.87 -4.08 4.17
CA SER A 44 -4.75 -4.90 5.00
C SER A 44 -5.24 -6.14 4.26
N GLY A 45 -5.68 -7.14 5.03
CA GLY A 45 -6.21 -8.40 4.51
C GLY A 45 -5.16 -9.45 4.13
N TYR A 46 -3.89 -9.24 4.48
CA TYR A 46 -2.81 -10.21 4.30
C TYR A 46 -1.62 -9.93 5.24
N ALA A 47 -0.71 -10.90 5.35
CA ALA A 47 0.55 -10.73 6.08
C ALA A 47 1.50 -9.81 5.30
N PHE A 48 1.52 -8.51 5.64
CA PHE A 48 2.27 -7.46 4.95
C PHE A 48 3.74 -7.81 4.70
N THR A 49 4.41 -8.44 5.68
CA THR A 49 5.83 -8.81 5.59
C THR A 49 6.15 -9.93 4.59
N ASN A 50 5.13 -10.64 4.09
CA ASN A 50 5.31 -11.77 3.18
C ASN A 50 5.29 -11.39 1.70
N TYR A 51 5.07 -10.11 1.39
CA TYR A 51 4.90 -9.66 0.01
C TYR A 51 5.67 -8.38 -0.27
N LEU A 52 6.16 -8.28 -1.50
CA LEU A 52 6.81 -7.08 -2.00
C LEU A 52 5.77 -5.98 -2.22
N ILE A 53 6.18 -4.72 -2.04
CA ILE A 53 5.39 -3.56 -2.41
C ILE A 53 6.12 -2.82 -3.53
N GLU A 54 5.49 -2.77 -4.70
CA GLU A 54 5.96 -2.05 -5.86
C GLU A 54 5.40 -0.63 -5.89
N TRP A 55 6.21 0.30 -6.41
CA TRP A 55 5.82 1.68 -6.64
C TRP A 55 5.91 2.00 -8.14
N VAL A 56 4.84 2.58 -8.68
CA VAL A 56 4.71 2.87 -10.10
C VAL A 56 4.22 4.31 -10.30
N LYS A 57 4.81 5.01 -11.26
CA LYS A 57 4.42 6.36 -11.69
C LYS A 57 3.59 6.29 -12.97
N GLN A 58 2.53 7.09 -13.05
CA GLN A 58 1.74 7.30 -14.27
C GLN A 58 1.63 8.79 -14.56
N ARG A 59 2.23 9.26 -15.66
CA ARG A 59 2.03 10.63 -16.14
C ARG A 59 0.81 10.70 -17.08
N PRO A 60 0.07 11.82 -17.12
CA PRO A 60 -1.00 12.00 -18.09
C PRO A 60 -0.50 11.77 -19.53
N GLY A 61 -1.17 10.90 -20.28
CA GLY A 61 -0.81 10.58 -21.66
C GLY A 61 0.45 9.74 -21.85
N GLN A 62 1.09 9.25 -20.78
CA GLN A 62 2.25 8.37 -20.85
C GLN A 62 1.96 6.99 -20.24
N GLY A 63 2.82 6.01 -20.54
CA GLY A 63 2.76 4.69 -19.94
C GLY A 63 3.10 4.68 -18.44
N LEU A 64 2.96 3.50 -17.84
CA LEU A 64 3.41 3.24 -16.48
C LEU A 64 4.95 3.17 -16.44
N GLU A 65 5.54 3.84 -15.45
CA GLU A 65 6.97 3.85 -15.21
C GLU A 65 7.25 3.26 -13.82
N TRP A 66 7.93 2.11 -13.78
CA TRP A 66 8.30 1.46 -12.53
C TRP A 66 9.36 2.27 -11.79
N ILE A 67 9.13 2.52 -10.49
CA ILE A 67 10.02 3.31 -9.63
C ILE A 67 10.97 2.40 -8.87
N GLY A 68 10.42 1.36 -8.26
CA GLY A 68 11.14 0.50 -7.36
C GLY A 68 10.22 -0.44 -6.58
N VAL A 69 10.84 -1.29 -5.78
CA VAL A 69 10.18 -2.27 -4.91
C VAL A 69 10.85 -2.28 -3.55
N ILE A 70 10.04 -2.48 -2.51
CA ILE A 70 10.51 -2.77 -1.17
C ILE A 70 10.01 -4.13 -0.71
N ASN A 71 10.87 -4.90 -0.06
CA ASN A 71 10.51 -6.08 0.71
C ASN A 71 10.27 -5.66 2.17
N PRO A 72 9.02 -5.59 2.66
CA PRO A 72 8.75 -5.20 4.04
C PRO A 72 9.31 -6.18 5.07
N GLY A 73 9.49 -7.45 4.71
CA GLY A 73 10.05 -8.48 5.59
C GLY A 73 11.54 -8.22 5.89
N SER A 74 12.35 -8.01 4.86
CA SER A 74 13.80 -7.81 5.00
C SER A 74 14.25 -6.34 5.06
N GLY A 75 13.42 -5.40 4.59
CA GLY A 75 13.80 -4.00 4.36
C GLY A 75 14.59 -3.78 3.07
N GLY A 76 14.86 -4.83 2.28
CA GLY A 76 15.59 -4.72 1.02
C GLY A 76 14.80 -3.93 -0.03
N THR A 77 15.51 -3.09 -0.79
CA THR A 77 14.93 -2.23 -1.83
C THR A 77 15.64 -2.41 -3.16
N ASN A 78 14.91 -2.34 -4.26
CA ASN A 78 15.47 -2.21 -5.61
C ASN A 78 14.79 -1.04 -6.33
N TYR A 79 15.51 -0.39 -7.24
CA TYR A 79 15.06 0.84 -7.90
C TYR A 79 15.29 0.76 -9.41
N ASN A 80 14.45 1.48 -10.14
CA ASN A 80 14.79 1.91 -11.48
C ASN A 80 15.90 2.96 -11.39
N GLU A 81 16.92 2.87 -12.25
CA GLU A 81 18.06 3.80 -12.26
C GLU A 81 17.63 5.27 -12.35
N LYS A 82 16.51 5.59 -13.03
CA LYS A 82 15.98 6.97 -13.10
C LYS A 82 15.50 7.54 -11.76
N PHE A 83 15.13 6.67 -10.82
CA PHE A 83 14.60 7.07 -9.51
C PHE A 83 15.60 6.86 -8.38
N LYS A 84 16.75 6.24 -8.67
CA LYS A 84 17.84 6.07 -7.73
C LYS A 84 18.33 7.45 -7.27
N GLY A 85 18.34 7.67 -5.96
CA GLY A 85 18.68 8.97 -5.36
C GLY A 85 17.53 9.98 -5.31
N LYS A 86 16.46 9.79 -6.10
CA LYS A 86 15.25 10.63 -6.04
C LYS A 86 14.18 10.05 -5.11
N ALA A 87 13.96 8.74 -5.21
CA ALA A 87 13.02 7.99 -4.40
C ALA A 87 13.75 7.30 -3.23
N THR A 88 13.10 7.25 -2.07
CA THR A 88 13.49 6.44 -0.91
C THR A 88 12.29 5.62 -0.46
N LEU A 89 12.42 4.30 -0.50
CA LEU A 89 11.38 3.35 -0.08
C LEU A 89 11.64 2.87 1.33
N THR A 90 10.62 2.88 2.18
CA THR A 90 10.68 2.36 3.57
C THR A 90 9.40 1.62 3.92
N ALA A 91 9.42 0.79 4.95
CA ALA A 91 8.26 0.06 5.43
C ALA A 91 8.22 0.02 6.95
N ASP A 92 7.05 0.32 7.51
CA ASP A 92 6.73 0.11 8.92
C ASP A 92 5.93 -1.18 9.06
N LYS A 93 6.56 -2.19 9.65
CA LYS A 93 5.98 -3.52 9.89
C LYS A 93 4.82 -3.46 10.88
N SER A 94 4.88 -2.56 11.87
CA SER A 94 3.90 -2.47 12.95
C SER A 94 2.57 -1.90 12.45
N SER A 95 2.62 -0.92 11.54
CA SER A 95 1.45 -0.29 10.95
C SER A 95 1.04 -0.89 9.61
N SER A 96 1.73 -1.93 9.13
CA SER A 96 1.58 -2.52 7.80
C SER A 96 1.59 -1.46 6.70
N THR A 97 2.52 -0.50 6.77
CA THR A 97 2.53 0.65 5.85
C THR A 97 3.87 0.76 5.15
N ALA A 98 3.86 0.75 3.82
CA ALA A 98 5.00 1.14 3.00
C ALA A 98 4.97 2.66 2.74
N TYR A 99 6.13 3.27 2.61
CA TYR A 99 6.25 4.68 2.28
C TYR A 99 7.23 4.87 1.12
N MET A 100 6.89 5.80 0.23
CA MET A 100 7.79 6.33 -0.77
C MET A 100 7.98 7.81 -0.51
N GLN A 101 9.21 8.22 -0.26
CA GLN A 101 9.60 9.62 -0.24
C GLN A 101 10.24 9.99 -1.57
N LEU A 102 9.71 11.00 -2.24
CA LEU A 102 10.34 11.61 -3.42
C LEU A 102 10.94 12.94 -3.02
N SER A 103 12.17 13.19 -3.45
CA SER A 103 12.92 14.41 -3.13
C SER A 103 13.20 15.25 -4.37
N SER A 104 13.47 16.54 -4.16
CA SER A 104 13.85 17.48 -5.22
C SER A 104 12.89 17.47 -6.40
N LEU A 105 11.59 17.59 -6.10
CA LEU A 105 10.52 17.46 -7.08
C LEU A 105 10.57 18.54 -8.17
N THR A 106 10.17 18.17 -9.36
CA THR A 106 10.08 19.02 -10.55
C THR A 106 8.67 18.93 -11.15
N SER A 107 8.35 19.77 -12.13
CA SER A 107 7.09 19.65 -12.87
C SER A 107 6.92 18.29 -13.56
N GLU A 108 8.02 17.62 -13.92
CA GLU A 108 8.00 16.28 -14.52
C GLU A 108 7.57 15.16 -13.55
N ASP A 109 7.48 15.48 -12.25
CA ASP A 109 7.04 14.56 -11.20
C ASP A 109 5.55 14.67 -10.89
N SER A 110 4.85 15.61 -11.53
CA SER A 110 3.39 15.67 -11.47
C SER A 110 2.80 14.44 -12.18
N ALA A 111 2.28 13.51 -11.39
CA ALA A 111 1.82 12.20 -11.84
C ALA A 111 0.87 11.58 -10.81
N VAL A 112 0.18 10.52 -11.22
CA VAL A 112 -0.44 9.59 -10.27
C VAL A 112 0.62 8.56 -9.87
N TYR A 113 0.70 8.28 -8.57
CA TYR A 113 1.61 7.27 -8.03
C TYR A 113 0.78 6.14 -7.45
N PHE A 114 1.11 4.91 -7.81
CA PHE A 114 0.44 3.70 -7.33
C PHE A 114 1.40 2.88 -6.49
N CYS A 115 0.89 2.32 -5.40
CA CYS A 115 1.48 1.15 -4.77
C CYS A 115 0.75 -0.11 -5.21
N ALA A 116 1.51 -1.20 -5.42
CA ALA A 116 0.99 -2.50 -5.79
C ALA A 116 1.68 -3.61 -4.99
N ARG A 117 1.07 -4.79 -4.96
CA ARG A 117 1.60 -6.02 -4.40
C ARG A 117 1.46 -7.14 -5.43
#